data_AF-A0A497KFB5-F1
#
_entry.id   AF-A0A497KFB5-F1
#
_cell.length_a   1.000
_cell.length_b   1.000
_cell.length_c   1.000
_cell.angle_alpha   90.00
_cell.angle_beta   90.00
_cell.angle_gamma   90.00
#
_symmetry.space_group_name_H-M   'P 1'
#
loop_
_entity.id
_entity.type
_entity.pdbx_description
1 polymer ?
#
loop_
_entity_poly.entity_id
_entity_poly.type
_entity_poly.pdbx_seq_one_letter_code
_entity_poly.pdbx_strand_id
1 'polypeptide(L)'
;IVDYEFTAAMACLQTAAKFRKRWLRGTVEMGRRALNPVNGPYGFVIPAAQRDPAAITELVWVLRMGDVDVDKAVEPFTADGVEYPAGSYFIRYAQPYGRFAKALLEKQVYPDLRESPDMPPKVPYDVTGHTLSLQLGVEVVEIKSEFDAALEIIDVPELEPGYISGEGKYYVLDPTPNYAAKAINRLLDEDYTVYRAIFETELDEEIISPGAFIIEAKPGIGKLLDELADSLGLEFIGIEEPSDEIFEIVKPKIGVYRAWLPNADEGWLRMVLDEYGFDYVNLYPEDIRAGGFHDEIDVLIVPDLNRDIMMDGMKGQGWMDATKYEPKYTQGIGETGNREILSFLDAGETVITLNRANEYAVKELWAEAELPLEGLGDKEFYCPGSLLRVLVDNTHPVGYGFDREETVMFLNSPVFNVKNGDSVAWYPEADPLISGWVLGEKHLRGHSAVAEIPAGNGVIIMIGFPPHFRNQNRATFKFLFNSIYYGAA
;
A
#
# COMPACT_ATOMS: atom_id res chain seq x y z
N ILE A 1 -24.58 -14.38 29.02
CA ILE A 1 -24.11 -13.88 27.70
C ILE A 1 -24.96 -14.51 26.59
N VAL A 2 -24.96 -15.83 26.41
CA VAL A 2 -25.75 -16.51 25.35
C VAL A 2 -27.23 -16.13 25.33
N ASP A 3 -27.94 -16.18 26.47
CA ASP A 3 -29.37 -15.81 26.50
C ASP A 3 -29.62 -14.34 26.17
N TYR A 4 -28.68 -13.46 26.52
CA TYR A 4 -28.76 -12.03 26.21
C TYR A 4 -28.59 -11.79 24.72
N GLU A 5 -27.59 -12.39 24.10
CA GLU A 5 -27.36 -12.35 22.64
C GLU A 5 -28.57 -12.92 21.88
N PHE A 6 -29.08 -14.07 22.32
CA PHE A 6 -30.26 -14.70 21.71
C PHE A 6 -31.49 -13.79 21.81
N THR A 7 -31.74 -13.20 22.99
CA THR A 7 -32.87 -12.28 23.19
C THR A 7 -32.72 -11.03 22.33
N ALA A 8 -31.53 -10.44 22.26
CA ALA A 8 -31.24 -9.27 21.43
C ALA A 8 -31.45 -9.58 19.93
N ALA A 9 -30.94 -10.71 19.44
CA ALA A 9 -31.13 -11.16 18.08
C ALA A 9 -32.62 -11.36 17.74
N MET A 10 -33.37 -12.06 18.60
CA MET A 10 -34.80 -12.29 18.39
C MET A 10 -35.62 -10.99 18.47
N ALA A 11 -35.29 -10.07 19.37
CA ALA A 11 -35.93 -8.76 19.45
C ALA A 11 -35.70 -7.92 18.19
N CYS A 12 -34.48 -7.96 17.62
CA CYS A 12 -34.16 -7.31 16.35
C CYS A 12 -35.02 -7.87 15.22
N LEU A 13 -35.06 -9.19 15.06
CA LEU A 13 -35.86 -9.87 14.03
C LEU A 13 -37.36 -9.59 14.16
N GLN A 14 -37.90 -9.63 15.38
CA GLN A 14 -39.32 -9.31 15.63
C GLN A 14 -39.63 -7.85 15.31
N THR A 15 -38.73 -6.93 15.65
CA THR A 15 -38.86 -5.50 15.32
C THR A 15 -38.86 -5.29 13.81
N ALA A 16 -37.94 -5.91 13.08
CA ALA A 16 -37.90 -5.87 11.62
C ALA A 16 -39.20 -6.42 11.00
N ALA A 17 -39.69 -7.58 11.45
CA ALA A 17 -40.91 -8.20 10.96
C ALA A 17 -42.17 -7.34 11.23
N LYS A 18 -42.28 -6.79 12.44
CA LYS A 18 -43.39 -5.94 12.88
C LYS A 18 -43.43 -4.62 12.11
N PHE A 19 -42.28 -3.98 11.89
CA PHE A 19 -42.17 -2.67 11.27
C PHE A 19 -41.71 -2.70 9.81
N ARG A 20 -41.74 -3.86 9.13
CA ARG A 20 -41.24 -4.07 7.75
C ARG A 20 -41.65 -2.98 6.75
N LYS A 21 -42.91 -2.55 6.76
CA LYS A 21 -43.41 -1.52 5.83
C LYS A 21 -42.75 -0.16 6.08
N ARG A 22 -42.46 0.16 7.34
CA ARG A 22 -41.78 1.41 7.73
C ARG A 22 -40.32 1.38 7.27
N TRP A 23 -39.63 0.27 7.48
CA TRP A 23 -38.25 0.09 7.03
C TRP A 23 -38.14 0.20 5.51
N LEU A 24 -38.96 -0.55 4.76
CA LEU A 24 -38.98 -0.49 3.29
C LEU A 24 -39.30 0.91 2.76
N ARG A 25 -40.29 1.58 3.35
CA ARG A 25 -40.64 2.96 2.97
C ARG A 25 -39.48 3.92 3.27
N GLY A 26 -38.82 3.78 4.42
CA GLY A 26 -37.66 4.56 4.79
C GLY A 26 -36.50 4.40 3.80
N THR A 27 -36.23 3.17 3.36
CA THR A 27 -35.22 2.88 2.34
C THR A 27 -35.57 3.55 1.00
N VAL A 28 -36.82 3.48 0.55
CA VAL A 28 -37.26 4.16 -0.69
C VAL A 28 -37.14 5.70 -0.56
N GLU A 29 -37.50 6.26 0.60
CA GLU A 29 -37.36 7.69 0.87
C GLU A 29 -35.89 8.13 0.96
N MET A 30 -34.98 7.26 1.42
CA MET A 30 -33.54 7.48 1.34
C MET A 30 -33.06 7.53 -0.11
N GLY A 31 -33.42 6.54 -0.94
CA GLY A 31 -33.04 6.50 -2.36
C GLY A 31 -33.57 7.72 -3.14
N ARG A 32 -34.84 8.10 -2.93
CA ARG A 32 -35.42 9.30 -3.58
C ARG A 32 -34.68 10.60 -3.23
N ARG A 33 -34.19 10.72 -2.00
CA ARG A 33 -33.37 11.87 -1.57
C ARG A 33 -31.96 11.81 -2.17
N ALA A 34 -31.40 10.63 -2.38
CA ALA A 34 -30.10 10.46 -3.02
C ALA A 34 -30.14 10.85 -4.51
N LEU A 35 -31.27 10.59 -5.21
CA LEU A 35 -31.50 11.03 -6.59
C LEU A 35 -31.65 12.56 -6.76
N ASN A 36 -31.88 13.30 -5.67
CA ASN A 36 -32.07 14.75 -5.71
C ASN A 36 -31.28 15.40 -4.56
N PRO A 37 -29.93 15.35 -4.60
CA PRO A 37 -29.11 15.88 -3.53
C PRO A 37 -29.24 17.41 -3.43
N VAL A 38 -29.32 17.93 -2.20
CA VAL A 38 -29.39 19.38 -1.96
C VAL A 38 -27.99 20.02 -2.02
N ASN A 39 -26.96 19.26 -1.63
CA ASN A 39 -25.56 19.67 -1.61
C ASN A 39 -24.70 18.51 -2.11
N GLY A 40 -23.51 18.84 -2.61
CA GLY A 40 -22.52 17.90 -3.12
C GLY A 40 -22.11 18.23 -4.56
N PRO A 41 -21.17 17.46 -5.12
CA PRO A 41 -20.75 17.63 -6.50
C PRO A 41 -21.82 17.15 -7.48
N TYR A 42 -21.63 17.46 -8.76
CA TYR A 42 -22.37 16.82 -9.86
C TYR A 42 -21.96 15.35 -9.98
N GLY A 43 -20.68 15.05 -9.81
CA GLY A 43 -20.13 13.70 -9.82
C GLY A 43 -18.62 13.69 -9.68
N PHE A 44 -18.02 12.56 -10.05
CA PHE A 44 -16.59 12.35 -10.05
C PHE A 44 -16.14 11.80 -11.40
N VAL A 45 -14.97 12.19 -11.86
CA VAL A 45 -14.34 11.64 -13.07
C VAL A 45 -13.06 10.91 -12.69
N ILE A 46 -12.90 9.69 -13.21
CA ILE A 46 -11.64 8.94 -13.21
C ILE A 46 -11.07 9.07 -14.63
N PRO A 47 -10.01 9.86 -14.86
CA PRO A 47 -9.35 9.94 -16.16
C PRO A 47 -8.88 8.56 -16.64
N ALA A 48 -9.00 8.27 -17.94
CA ALA A 48 -8.59 6.99 -18.51
C ALA A 48 -7.08 6.74 -18.45
N ALA A 49 -6.29 7.77 -18.78
CA ALA A 49 -4.84 7.69 -18.83
C ALA A 49 -4.26 7.92 -17.43
N GLN A 50 -3.92 6.83 -16.74
CA GLN A 50 -3.21 6.87 -15.47
C GLN A 50 -2.16 5.78 -15.41
N ARG A 51 -1.25 5.92 -14.44
CA ARG A 51 -0.06 5.10 -14.26
C ARG A 51 -0.30 3.60 -14.01
N ASP A 52 -1.48 3.21 -13.53
CA ASP A 52 -1.84 1.82 -13.26
C ASP A 52 -3.31 1.55 -13.66
N PRO A 53 -3.55 0.99 -14.86
CA PRO A 53 -4.89 0.64 -15.33
C PRO A 53 -5.59 -0.42 -14.48
N ALA A 54 -4.84 -1.32 -13.83
CA ALA A 54 -5.41 -2.33 -12.95
C ALA A 54 -5.98 -1.70 -11.67
N ALA A 55 -5.30 -0.68 -11.13
CA ALA A 55 -5.81 0.09 -9.98
C ALA A 55 -7.13 0.83 -10.32
N ILE A 56 -7.26 1.37 -11.54
CA ILE A 56 -8.53 1.95 -12.03
C ILE A 56 -9.62 0.88 -12.05
N THR A 57 -9.33 -0.28 -12.62
CA THR A 57 -10.27 -1.41 -12.73
C THR A 57 -10.71 -1.88 -11.34
N GLU A 58 -9.79 -1.98 -10.38
CA GLU A 58 -10.08 -2.32 -8.97
C GLU A 58 -10.98 -1.27 -8.31
N LEU A 59 -10.72 0.03 -8.52
CA LEU A 59 -11.57 1.10 -7.98
C LEU A 59 -13.00 1.00 -8.55
N VAL A 60 -13.13 0.86 -9.87
CA VAL A 60 -14.45 0.72 -10.52
C VAL A 60 -15.16 -0.54 -10.02
N TRP A 61 -14.42 -1.63 -9.80
CA TRP A 61 -14.96 -2.87 -9.25
C TRP A 61 -15.50 -2.70 -7.83
N VAL A 62 -14.76 -2.01 -6.95
CA VAL A 62 -15.24 -1.72 -5.59
C VAL A 62 -16.51 -0.86 -5.63
N LEU A 63 -16.57 0.13 -6.51
CA LEU A 63 -17.75 0.98 -6.69
C LEU A 63 -18.95 0.16 -7.19
N ARG A 64 -18.77 -0.67 -8.22
CA ARG A 64 -19.82 -1.56 -8.74
C ARG A 64 -20.29 -2.59 -7.71
N MET A 65 -19.37 -3.19 -6.95
CA MET A 65 -19.71 -4.08 -5.83
C MET A 65 -20.55 -3.35 -4.76
N GLY A 66 -20.30 -2.06 -4.56
CA GLY A 66 -21.07 -1.18 -3.68
C GLY A 66 -22.38 -0.66 -4.29
N ASP A 67 -22.87 -1.25 -5.38
CA ASP A 67 -24.06 -0.83 -6.14
C ASP A 67 -23.99 0.62 -6.68
N VAL A 68 -22.79 1.19 -6.86
CA VAL A 68 -22.63 2.51 -7.47
C VAL A 68 -22.66 2.36 -8.98
N ASP A 69 -23.54 3.08 -9.67
CA ASP A 69 -23.56 3.21 -11.13
C ASP A 69 -22.33 4.00 -11.60
N VAL A 70 -21.60 3.41 -12.54
CA VAL A 70 -20.40 3.98 -13.16
C VAL A 70 -20.61 3.95 -14.66
N ASP A 71 -20.38 5.10 -15.30
CA ASP A 71 -20.43 5.26 -16.74
C ASP A 71 -18.99 5.36 -17.31
N LYS A 72 -18.76 4.93 -18.55
CA LYS A 72 -17.53 5.15 -19.32
C LYS A 72 -17.83 6.09 -20.49
N ALA A 73 -16.96 7.06 -20.74
CA ALA A 73 -17.11 7.99 -21.84
C ALA A 73 -16.71 7.33 -23.17
N VAL A 74 -17.57 7.37 -24.18
CA VAL A 74 -17.27 6.80 -25.51
C VAL A 74 -16.52 7.78 -26.41
N GLU A 75 -16.61 9.08 -26.12
CA GLU A 75 -15.93 10.17 -26.82
C GLU A 75 -15.29 11.13 -25.80
N PRO A 76 -14.27 11.93 -26.17
CA PRO A 76 -13.76 12.98 -25.31
C PRO A 76 -14.86 13.97 -24.91
N PHE A 77 -14.81 14.48 -23.68
CA PHE A 77 -15.78 15.45 -23.17
C PHE A 77 -15.10 16.52 -22.32
N THR A 78 -15.82 17.61 -22.02
CA THR A 78 -15.33 18.69 -21.17
C THR A 78 -16.21 18.85 -19.94
N ALA A 79 -15.61 18.86 -18.75
CA ALA A 79 -16.30 19.16 -17.50
C ALA A 79 -15.49 20.16 -16.67
N ASP A 80 -16.17 21.17 -16.11
CA ASP A 80 -15.54 22.28 -15.37
C ASP A 80 -14.36 22.97 -16.08
N GLY A 81 -14.37 22.96 -17.43
CA GLY A 81 -13.32 23.57 -18.26
C GLY A 81 -12.07 22.71 -18.49
N VAL A 82 -12.09 21.44 -18.04
CA VAL A 82 -11.04 20.43 -18.29
C VAL A 82 -11.55 19.42 -19.31
N GLU A 83 -10.71 19.09 -20.29
CA GLU A 83 -10.98 18.05 -21.29
C GLU A 83 -10.54 16.68 -20.75
N TYR A 84 -11.40 15.69 -20.90
CA TYR A 84 -11.15 14.29 -20.52
C TYR A 84 -11.24 13.40 -21.76
N PRO A 85 -10.29 12.46 -21.96
CA PRO A 85 -10.30 11.58 -23.12
C PRO A 85 -11.44 10.56 -23.04
N ALA A 86 -11.77 9.98 -24.19
CA ALA A 86 -12.59 8.77 -24.26
C ALA A 86 -12.00 7.67 -23.37
N GLY A 87 -12.86 6.81 -22.83
CA GLY A 87 -12.50 5.79 -21.85
C GLY A 87 -12.48 6.28 -20.40
N SER A 88 -12.60 7.59 -20.14
CA SER A 88 -12.67 8.11 -18.77
C SER A 88 -13.99 7.69 -18.12
N TYR A 89 -13.96 7.37 -16.83
CA TYR A 89 -15.16 6.97 -16.10
C TYR A 89 -15.83 8.17 -15.44
N PHE A 90 -17.16 8.18 -15.43
CA PHE A 90 -17.97 9.17 -14.73
C PHE A 90 -18.86 8.49 -13.69
N ILE A 91 -18.83 9.02 -12.47
CA ILE A 91 -19.63 8.58 -11.35
C ILE A 91 -20.56 9.72 -10.96
N ARG A 92 -21.79 9.67 -11.47
CA ARG A 92 -22.82 10.67 -11.14
C ARG A 92 -23.12 10.63 -9.64
N TYR A 93 -23.14 11.78 -8.97
CA TYR A 93 -23.45 11.79 -7.53
C TYR A 93 -24.96 11.58 -7.25
N ALA A 94 -25.83 12.07 -8.14
CA ALA A 94 -27.29 11.97 -8.01
C ALA A 94 -27.83 10.57 -8.37
N GLN A 95 -27.47 9.57 -7.58
CA GLN A 95 -27.87 8.17 -7.71
C GLN A 95 -28.08 7.54 -6.32
N PRO A 96 -28.75 6.36 -6.18
CA PRO A 96 -29.07 5.78 -4.88
C PRO A 96 -27.87 5.60 -3.94
N TYR A 97 -26.72 5.19 -4.49
CA TYR A 97 -25.48 4.95 -3.73
C TYR A 97 -24.41 6.02 -3.94
N GLY A 98 -24.76 7.19 -4.48
CA GLY A 98 -23.81 8.27 -4.75
C GLY A 98 -23.12 8.82 -3.49
N ARG A 99 -23.77 8.69 -2.31
CA ARG A 99 -23.16 9.02 -1.01
C ARG A 99 -22.07 8.03 -0.59
N PHE A 100 -22.21 6.76 -0.96
CA PHE A 100 -21.18 5.76 -0.74
C PHE A 100 -19.97 6.03 -1.63
N ALA A 101 -20.20 6.28 -2.92
CA ALA A 101 -19.17 6.77 -3.84
C ALA A 101 -18.45 8.03 -3.30
N LYS A 102 -19.21 9.06 -2.89
CA LYS A 102 -18.64 10.27 -2.30
C LYS A 102 -17.76 9.97 -1.08
N ALA A 103 -18.18 9.08 -0.19
CA ALA A 103 -17.38 8.72 0.99
C ALA A 103 -16.04 8.06 0.62
N LEU A 104 -16.00 7.29 -0.47
CA LEU A 104 -14.77 6.64 -0.94
C LEU A 104 -13.86 7.57 -1.78
N LEU A 105 -14.45 8.53 -2.51
CA LEU A 105 -13.74 9.32 -3.52
C LEU A 105 -13.37 10.73 -3.06
N GLU A 106 -14.11 11.31 -2.12
CA GLU A 106 -13.84 12.65 -1.61
C GLU A 106 -12.66 12.66 -0.65
N LYS A 107 -11.80 13.68 -0.77
CA LYS A 107 -10.74 13.95 0.22
C LYS A 107 -11.37 14.30 1.56
N GLN A 108 -11.04 13.53 2.59
CA GLN A 108 -11.59 13.72 3.91
C GLN A 108 -11.03 14.98 4.58
N VAL A 109 -11.89 15.76 5.22
CA VAL A 109 -11.50 16.90 6.06
C VAL A 109 -12.11 16.67 7.43
N TYR A 110 -11.27 16.26 8.39
CA TYR A 110 -11.74 16.06 9.76
C TYR A 110 -11.59 17.36 10.57
N PRO A 111 -12.65 17.79 11.28
CA PRO A 111 -12.64 19.07 11.99
C PRO A 111 -11.68 19.05 13.20
N ASP A 112 -10.98 20.15 13.44
CA ASP A 112 -10.27 20.37 14.71
C ASP A 112 -11.30 20.65 15.82
N LEU A 113 -11.71 19.57 16.51
CA LEU A 113 -12.71 19.63 17.57
C LEU A 113 -12.03 19.91 18.90
N ARG A 114 -12.31 21.06 19.52
CA ARG A 114 -11.79 21.41 20.86
C ARG A 114 -12.91 21.75 21.82
N GLU A 115 -12.67 21.59 23.13
CA GLU A 115 -13.59 22.10 24.15
C GLU A 115 -13.58 23.63 24.23
N SER A 116 -12.42 24.23 24.02
CA SER A 116 -12.20 25.67 23.80
C SER A 116 -10.91 25.86 22.98
N PRO A 117 -10.64 27.04 22.39
CA PRO A 117 -9.46 27.24 21.53
C PRO A 117 -8.12 26.85 22.16
N ASP A 118 -7.97 27.06 23.47
CA ASP A 118 -6.75 26.77 24.23
C ASP A 118 -6.66 25.32 24.75
N MET A 119 -7.74 24.54 24.61
CA MET A 119 -7.78 23.14 25.04
C MET A 119 -7.26 22.22 23.94
N PRO A 120 -6.70 21.05 24.31
CA PRO A 120 -6.29 20.04 23.34
C PRO A 120 -7.44 19.62 22.42
N PRO A 121 -7.14 19.20 21.19
CA PRO A 121 -8.15 18.60 20.33
C PRO A 121 -8.72 17.32 20.96
N LYS A 122 -10.01 17.11 20.72
CA LYS A 122 -10.70 15.85 20.94
C LYS A 122 -10.22 14.89 19.87
N VAL A 123 -9.30 14.02 20.26
CA VAL A 123 -8.76 13.01 19.38
C VAL A 123 -9.87 12.11 18.85
N PRO A 124 -9.89 11.82 17.53
CA PRO A 124 -10.82 10.85 16.97
C PRO A 124 -10.57 9.45 17.55
N TYR A 125 -11.60 8.60 17.50
CA TYR A 125 -11.50 7.22 17.95
C TYR A 125 -10.75 6.30 16.96
N ASP A 126 -10.78 6.63 15.67
CA ASP A 126 -10.24 5.83 14.57
C ASP A 126 -9.59 6.75 13.51
N VAL A 127 -9.14 6.18 12.39
CA VAL A 127 -8.53 6.90 11.26
C VAL A 127 -9.45 8.01 10.74
N THR A 128 -8.83 9.10 10.28
CA THR A 128 -9.54 10.28 9.75
C THR A 128 -9.46 10.39 8.22
N GLY A 129 -8.45 9.77 7.59
CA GLY A 129 -8.32 9.64 6.15
C GLY A 129 -8.69 8.23 5.66
N HIS A 130 -9.55 8.14 4.65
CA HIS A 130 -9.98 6.87 4.03
C HIS A 130 -10.37 7.05 2.55
N THR A 131 -9.76 8.02 1.87
CA THR A 131 -10.03 8.28 0.44
C THR A 131 -9.44 7.13 -0.38
N LEU A 132 -10.29 6.21 -0.80
CA LEU A 132 -9.90 4.95 -1.44
C LEU A 132 -9.14 5.17 -2.73
N SER A 133 -9.55 6.12 -3.56
CA SER A 133 -8.86 6.39 -4.83
C SER A 133 -7.38 6.76 -4.62
N LEU A 134 -7.09 7.59 -3.62
CA LEU A 134 -5.72 7.94 -3.25
C LEU A 134 -4.94 6.74 -2.69
N GLN A 135 -5.59 5.86 -1.93
CA GLN A 135 -4.97 4.63 -1.43
C GLN A 135 -4.63 3.65 -2.57
N LEU A 136 -5.46 3.62 -3.62
CA LEU A 136 -5.20 2.84 -4.84
C LEU A 136 -4.20 3.52 -5.78
N GLY A 137 -3.88 4.79 -5.57
CA GLY A 137 -3.01 5.56 -6.47
C GLY A 137 -3.72 6.01 -7.75
N VAL A 138 -5.05 6.15 -7.68
CA VAL A 138 -5.94 6.56 -8.77
C VAL A 138 -6.37 8.02 -8.56
N GLU A 139 -6.09 8.86 -9.55
CA GLU A 139 -6.58 10.23 -9.59
C GLU A 139 -8.09 10.23 -9.85
N VAL A 140 -8.80 11.02 -9.03
CA VAL A 140 -10.23 11.25 -9.15
C VAL A 140 -10.51 12.74 -9.00
N VAL A 141 -11.23 13.29 -9.97
CA VAL A 141 -11.58 14.71 -10.01
C VAL A 141 -13.04 14.88 -9.64
N GLU A 142 -13.31 15.74 -8.66
CA GLU A 142 -14.66 16.16 -8.31
C GLU A 142 -15.18 17.16 -9.36
N ILE A 143 -16.32 16.86 -9.97
CA ILE A 143 -16.99 17.73 -10.94
C ILE A 143 -18.18 18.43 -10.29
N LYS A 144 -18.23 19.75 -10.41
CA LYS A 144 -19.24 20.62 -9.77
C LYS A 144 -20.39 20.95 -10.70
N SER A 145 -20.11 21.17 -11.99
CA SER A 145 -21.10 21.60 -12.96
C SER A 145 -21.62 20.45 -13.81
N GLU A 146 -22.86 20.57 -14.27
CA GLU A 146 -23.40 19.67 -15.30
C GLU A 146 -22.65 19.82 -16.62
N PHE A 147 -22.51 18.71 -17.34
CA PHE A 147 -21.88 18.64 -18.65
C PHE A 147 -22.60 17.61 -19.53
N ASP A 148 -22.41 17.72 -20.84
CA ASP A 148 -22.87 16.74 -21.82
C ASP A 148 -21.72 15.81 -22.20
N ALA A 149 -21.96 14.50 -22.16
CA ALA A 149 -21.02 13.48 -22.62
C ALA A 149 -21.79 12.28 -23.16
N ALA A 150 -21.20 11.59 -24.15
CA ALA A 150 -21.69 10.30 -24.59
C ALA A 150 -21.14 9.23 -23.62
N LEU A 151 -22.05 8.57 -22.89
CA LEU A 151 -21.74 7.69 -21.77
C LEU A 151 -22.38 6.32 -21.97
N GLU A 152 -21.65 5.27 -21.59
CA GLU A 152 -22.15 3.88 -21.53
C GLU A 152 -22.01 3.33 -20.11
N ILE A 153 -23.00 2.55 -19.65
CA ILE A 153 -22.99 1.96 -18.30
C ILE A 153 -21.98 0.81 -18.25
N ILE A 154 -21.17 0.78 -17.20
CA ILE A 154 -20.25 -0.32 -16.90
C ILE A 154 -20.87 -1.21 -15.82
N ASP A 155 -21.29 -2.41 -16.21
CA ASP A 155 -21.82 -3.39 -15.26
C ASP A 155 -20.72 -4.18 -14.57
N VAL A 156 -19.77 -4.69 -15.35
CA VAL A 156 -18.60 -5.43 -14.88
C VAL A 156 -17.36 -4.73 -15.42
N PRO A 157 -16.49 -4.19 -14.56
CA PRO A 157 -15.21 -3.67 -15.01
C PRO A 157 -14.30 -4.83 -15.41
N GLU A 158 -13.76 -4.75 -16.60
CA GLU A 158 -12.76 -5.69 -17.13
C GLU A 158 -11.43 -4.97 -17.24
N LEU A 159 -10.35 -5.66 -16.87
CA LEU A 159 -9.01 -5.18 -17.12
C LEU A 159 -8.74 -5.38 -18.61
N GLU A 160 -8.41 -4.28 -19.31
CA GLU A 160 -8.03 -4.37 -20.71
C GLU A 160 -6.76 -5.22 -20.84
N PRO A 161 -6.72 -6.20 -21.77
CA PRO A 161 -5.55 -7.05 -21.95
C PRO A 161 -4.38 -6.21 -22.45
N GLY A 162 -3.19 -6.52 -21.93
CA GLY A 162 -1.94 -5.98 -22.43
C GLY A 162 -1.52 -6.65 -23.72
N TYR A 163 -0.32 -6.32 -24.19
CA TYR A 163 0.22 -6.88 -25.42
C TYR A 163 1.75 -6.92 -25.39
N ILE A 164 2.31 -7.66 -26.34
CA ILE A 164 3.75 -7.62 -26.64
C ILE A 164 3.94 -6.77 -27.90
N SER A 165 4.81 -5.78 -27.81
CA SER A 165 5.27 -4.98 -28.95
C SER A 165 6.69 -5.37 -29.33
N GLY A 166 6.96 -5.52 -30.62
CA GLY A 166 8.27 -5.91 -31.13
C GLY A 166 8.66 -7.38 -30.88
N GLU A 167 9.86 -7.72 -31.33
CA GLU A 167 10.55 -8.99 -31.06
C GLU A 167 11.98 -8.64 -30.64
N GLY A 168 12.62 -9.48 -29.84
CA GLY A 168 13.98 -9.22 -29.40
C GLY A 168 14.58 -10.34 -28.57
N LYS A 169 15.86 -10.19 -28.21
CA LYS A 169 16.54 -11.08 -27.26
C LYS A 169 16.18 -10.75 -25.81
N TYR A 170 15.60 -9.58 -25.56
CA TYR A 170 15.13 -9.15 -24.26
C TYR A 170 13.74 -8.53 -24.38
N TYR A 171 13.00 -8.52 -23.27
CA TYR A 171 11.72 -7.83 -23.16
C TYR A 171 11.75 -6.88 -21.97
N VAL A 172 11.30 -5.65 -22.17
CA VAL A 172 11.20 -4.63 -21.13
C VAL A 172 9.77 -4.61 -20.60
N LEU A 173 9.64 -4.52 -19.28
CA LEU A 173 8.37 -4.34 -18.57
C LEU A 173 8.48 -3.13 -17.65
N ASP A 174 7.53 -2.21 -17.77
CA ASP A 174 7.45 -1.01 -16.95
C ASP A 174 7.28 -1.36 -15.46
N PRO A 175 8.01 -0.71 -14.53
CA PRO A 175 7.97 -1.06 -13.11
C PRO A 175 6.79 -0.43 -12.35
N THR A 176 5.98 0.39 -13.01
CA THR A 176 4.94 1.21 -12.38
C THR A 176 3.70 0.40 -11.98
N PRO A 177 3.15 -0.52 -12.80
CA PRO A 177 2.00 -1.31 -12.38
C PRO A 177 2.38 -2.29 -11.28
N ASN A 178 1.57 -2.42 -10.22
CA ASN A 178 1.87 -3.39 -9.16
C ASN A 178 1.90 -4.84 -9.67
N TYR A 179 1.08 -5.16 -10.69
CA TYR A 179 1.07 -6.49 -11.30
C TYR A 179 2.36 -6.83 -12.04
N ALA A 180 3.25 -5.88 -12.30
CA ALA A 180 4.60 -6.18 -12.77
C ALA A 180 5.33 -7.13 -11.81
N ALA A 181 5.25 -6.89 -10.49
CA ALA A 181 5.86 -7.80 -9.50
C ALA A 181 5.31 -9.23 -9.60
N LYS A 182 4.01 -9.38 -9.86
CA LYS A 182 3.37 -10.69 -10.04
C LYS A 182 3.86 -11.40 -11.30
N ALA A 183 4.01 -10.68 -12.41
CA ALA A 183 4.59 -11.21 -13.63
C ALA A 183 6.04 -11.66 -13.42
N ILE A 184 6.83 -10.83 -12.72
CA ILE A 184 8.26 -11.08 -12.47
C ILE A 184 8.47 -12.28 -11.57
N ASN A 185 7.70 -12.41 -10.49
CA ASN A 185 7.77 -13.61 -9.64
C ASN A 185 7.46 -14.88 -10.43
N ARG A 186 6.44 -14.85 -11.30
CA ARG A 186 6.11 -15.98 -12.18
C ARG A 186 7.21 -16.29 -13.20
N LEU A 187 7.91 -15.28 -13.70
CA LEU A 187 9.06 -15.46 -14.60
C LEU A 187 10.27 -16.08 -13.86
N LEU A 188 10.55 -15.61 -12.64
CA LEU A 188 11.61 -16.16 -11.79
C LEU A 188 11.31 -17.62 -11.38
N ASP A 189 10.04 -17.97 -11.15
CA ASP A 189 9.60 -19.36 -10.89
C ASP A 189 9.84 -20.32 -12.06
N GLU A 190 9.87 -19.80 -13.29
CA GLU A 190 10.12 -20.54 -14.53
C GLU A 190 11.60 -20.43 -14.96
N ASP A 191 12.50 -20.05 -14.05
CA ASP A 191 13.95 -19.93 -14.24
C ASP A 191 14.35 -18.94 -15.37
N TYR A 192 13.53 -17.92 -15.65
CA TYR A 192 13.93 -16.81 -16.52
C TYR A 192 14.90 -15.87 -15.80
N THR A 193 15.84 -15.34 -16.57
CA THR A 193 16.81 -14.36 -16.07
C THR A 193 16.20 -12.97 -16.22
N VAL A 194 16.18 -12.23 -15.11
CA VAL A 194 15.54 -10.92 -15.04
C VAL A 194 16.53 -9.91 -14.48
N TYR A 195 16.62 -8.76 -15.11
CA TYR A 195 17.42 -7.63 -14.68
C TYR A 195 16.54 -6.42 -14.35
N ARG A 196 17.14 -5.44 -13.68
CA ARG A 196 16.56 -4.12 -13.42
C ARG A 196 17.46 -3.05 -14.02
N ALA A 197 16.85 -2.11 -14.75
CA ALA A 197 17.55 -0.94 -15.26
C ALA A 197 17.91 0.02 -14.11
N ILE A 198 19.14 0.54 -14.07
CA ILE A 198 19.58 1.48 -13.03
C ILE A 198 19.17 2.92 -13.39
N PHE A 199 19.32 3.29 -14.67
CA PHE A 199 19.08 4.64 -15.17
C PHE A 199 18.08 4.66 -16.32
N GLU A 200 17.51 5.83 -16.55
CA GLU A 200 16.74 6.08 -17.77
C GLU A 200 17.65 5.90 -18.98
N THR A 201 17.21 5.09 -19.95
CA THR A 201 17.95 4.86 -21.19
C THR A 201 17.00 4.86 -22.38
N GLU A 202 17.42 5.45 -23.50
CA GLU A 202 16.71 5.35 -24.78
C GLU A 202 17.27 4.16 -25.57
N LEU A 203 16.45 3.13 -25.82
CA LEU A 203 16.79 1.96 -26.61
C LEU A 203 15.74 1.76 -27.71
N ASP A 204 16.18 1.63 -28.96
CA ASP A 204 15.30 1.36 -30.12
C ASP A 204 14.08 2.30 -30.24
N GLU A 205 14.28 3.60 -29.97
CA GLU A 205 13.25 4.67 -29.95
C GLU A 205 12.28 4.64 -28.73
N GLU A 206 12.50 3.72 -27.78
CA GLU A 206 11.73 3.60 -26.54
C GLU A 206 12.50 4.14 -25.33
N ILE A 207 11.79 4.83 -24.43
CA ILE A 207 12.36 5.33 -23.18
C ILE A 207 12.14 4.29 -22.09
N ILE A 208 13.24 3.72 -21.61
CA ILE A 208 13.25 2.76 -20.50
C ILE A 208 13.42 3.53 -19.20
N SER A 209 12.37 3.54 -18.37
CA SER A 209 12.38 4.17 -17.05
C SER A 209 13.36 3.49 -16.08
N PRO A 210 13.93 4.22 -15.11
CA PRO A 210 14.68 3.62 -14.00
C PRO A 210 13.87 2.52 -13.30
N GLY A 211 14.52 1.39 -13.07
CA GLY A 211 13.91 0.21 -12.47
C GLY A 211 13.07 -0.65 -13.41
N ALA A 212 12.97 -0.34 -14.71
CA ALA A 212 12.30 -1.24 -15.63
C ALA A 212 12.88 -2.65 -15.53
N PHE A 213 11.98 -3.64 -15.59
CA PHE A 213 12.40 -5.04 -15.60
C PHE A 213 12.81 -5.42 -17.02
N ILE A 214 13.92 -6.13 -17.16
CA ILE A 214 14.46 -6.58 -18.44
C ILE A 214 14.59 -8.10 -18.38
N ILE A 215 13.82 -8.80 -19.21
CA ILE A 215 13.70 -10.25 -19.20
C ILE A 215 14.49 -10.81 -20.38
N GLU A 216 15.46 -11.70 -20.12
CA GLU A 216 16.19 -12.39 -21.20
C GLU A 216 15.30 -13.44 -21.87
N ALA A 217 15.21 -13.39 -23.20
CA ALA A 217 14.40 -14.31 -23.99
C ALA A 217 15.00 -15.72 -24.01
N LYS A 218 14.19 -16.71 -23.60
CA LYS A 218 14.47 -18.15 -23.76
C LYS A 218 13.35 -18.82 -24.57
N PRO A 219 13.59 -20.01 -25.16
CA PRO A 219 12.55 -20.72 -25.91
C PRO A 219 11.27 -20.92 -25.07
N GLY A 220 10.13 -20.46 -25.58
CA GLY A 220 8.84 -20.54 -24.89
C GLY A 220 8.37 -19.25 -24.21
N ILE A 221 9.25 -18.23 -24.10
CA ILE A 221 8.93 -16.97 -23.43
C ILE A 221 7.71 -16.27 -24.02
N GLY A 222 7.57 -16.23 -25.36
CA GLY A 222 6.47 -15.51 -26.01
C GLY A 222 5.09 -15.96 -25.55
N LYS A 223 4.88 -17.29 -25.36
CA LYS A 223 3.61 -17.81 -24.85
C LYS A 223 3.34 -17.37 -23.40
N LEU A 224 4.38 -17.35 -22.56
CA LEU A 224 4.26 -16.93 -21.17
C LEU A 224 4.00 -15.42 -21.08
N LEU A 225 4.71 -14.62 -21.87
CA LEU A 225 4.49 -13.17 -21.94
C LEU A 225 3.10 -12.85 -22.49
N ASP A 226 2.61 -13.56 -23.51
CA ASP A 226 1.24 -13.40 -24.02
C ASP A 226 0.20 -13.65 -22.92
N GLU A 227 0.39 -14.71 -22.12
CA GLU A 227 -0.50 -15.03 -21.00
C GLU A 227 -0.44 -13.96 -19.88
N LEU A 228 0.76 -13.49 -19.55
CA LEU A 228 0.97 -12.46 -18.54
C LEU A 228 0.39 -11.12 -19.00
N ALA A 229 0.61 -10.74 -20.25
CA ALA A 229 0.09 -9.51 -20.86
C ALA A 229 -1.44 -9.51 -20.83
N ASP A 230 -2.07 -10.59 -21.32
CA ASP A 230 -3.53 -10.75 -21.36
C ASP A 230 -4.16 -10.73 -19.97
N SER A 231 -3.63 -11.53 -19.03
CA SER A 231 -4.26 -11.71 -17.71
C SER A 231 -3.97 -10.59 -16.70
N LEU A 232 -2.87 -9.85 -16.87
CA LEU A 232 -2.44 -8.81 -15.94
C LEU A 232 -2.51 -7.39 -16.54
N GLY A 233 -2.91 -7.25 -17.80
CA GLY A 233 -2.99 -5.94 -18.45
C GLY A 233 -1.62 -5.27 -18.62
N LEU A 234 -0.57 -6.05 -18.90
CA LEU A 234 0.82 -5.58 -18.95
C LEU A 234 1.35 -5.48 -20.38
N GLU A 235 2.15 -4.46 -20.65
CA GLU A 235 2.86 -4.30 -21.91
C GLU A 235 4.30 -4.79 -21.80
N PHE A 236 4.73 -5.59 -22.78
CA PHE A 236 6.11 -6.03 -22.91
C PHE A 236 6.69 -5.52 -24.22
N ILE A 237 7.86 -4.91 -24.17
CA ILE A 237 8.53 -4.32 -25.35
C ILE A 237 9.78 -5.13 -25.67
N GLY A 238 9.82 -5.74 -26.85
CA GLY A 238 10.97 -6.51 -27.34
C GLY A 238 12.12 -5.59 -27.78
N ILE A 239 13.33 -5.85 -27.27
CA ILE A 239 14.57 -5.13 -27.61
C ILE A 239 15.70 -6.11 -27.93
N GLU A 240 16.67 -5.69 -28.75
CA GLU A 240 17.77 -6.56 -29.17
C GLU A 240 18.89 -6.70 -28.12
N GLU A 241 19.25 -5.62 -27.45
CA GLU A 241 20.32 -5.58 -26.44
C GLU A 241 19.90 -4.63 -25.30
N PRO A 242 20.11 -4.99 -24.03
CA PRO A 242 19.83 -4.10 -22.90
C PRO A 242 20.94 -3.05 -22.78
N SER A 243 20.73 -2.04 -21.92
CA SER A 243 21.80 -1.12 -21.56
C SER A 243 22.85 -1.81 -20.67
N ASP A 244 24.06 -1.24 -20.60
CA ASP A 244 25.13 -1.77 -19.76
C ASP A 244 24.88 -1.54 -18.25
N GLU A 245 23.97 -0.63 -17.90
CA GLU A 245 23.68 -0.18 -16.52
C GLU A 245 22.45 -0.92 -15.96
N ILE A 246 22.59 -2.23 -15.80
CA ILE A 246 21.57 -3.14 -15.28
C ILE A 246 22.15 -4.01 -14.16
N PHE A 247 21.30 -4.47 -13.24
CA PHE A 247 21.66 -5.50 -12.27
C PHE A 247 20.67 -6.67 -12.32
N GLU A 248 21.15 -7.89 -12.08
CA GLU A 248 20.32 -9.09 -12.05
C GLU A 248 19.51 -9.12 -10.76
N ILE A 249 18.24 -9.53 -10.83
CA ILE A 249 17.46 -9.87 -9.65
C ILE A 249 17.26 -11.37 -9.61
N VAL A 250 17.37 -11.94 -8.42
CA VAL A 250 17.14 -13.37 -8.16
C VAL A 250 15.79 -13.58 -7.48
N LYS A 251 15.31 -14.82 -7.48
CA LYS A 251 14.12 -15.20 -6.72
C LYS A 251 14.39 -14.96 -5.22
N PRO A 252 13.71 -13.99 -4.56
CA PRO A 252 13.99 -13.66 -3.17
C PRO A 252 13.55 -14.80 -2.23
N LYS A 253 14.40 -15.19 -1.27
CA LYS A 253 13.97 -16.08 -0.19
C LYS A 253 13.57 -15.25 1.02
N ILE A 254 12.26 -15.20 1.29
CA ILE A 254 11.70 -14.26 2.26
C ILE A 254 11.34 -14.98 3.56
N GLY A 255 11.75 -14.43 4.69
CA GLY A 255 11.22 -14.78 6.01
C GLY A 255 10.30 -13.69 6.52
N VAL A 256 9.09 -14.05 6.92
CA VAL A 256 8.15 -13.12 7.59
C VAL A 256 8.17 -13.43 9.09
N TYR A 257 8.57 -12.44 9.90
CA TYR A 257 8.52 -12.59 11.34
C TYR A 257 7.08 -12.64 11.84
N ARG A 258 6.76 -13.68 12.61
CA ARG A 258 5.42 -13.91 13.15
C ARG A 258 5.45 -14.07 14.66
N ALA A 259 5.02 -13.02 15.38
CA ALA A 259 4.85 -13.09 16.83
C ALA A 259 3.74 -14.07 17.23
N TRP A 260 3.81 -14.60 18.45
CA TRP A 260 2.73 -15.40 19.07
C TRP A 260 1.55 -14.56 19.58
N LEU A 261 1.33 -13.39 18.97
CA LEU A 261 0.25 -12.47 19.26
C LEU A 261 -0.56 -12.21 17.98
N PRO A 262 -1.88 -12.03 18.09
CA PRO A 262 -2.68 -11.63 16.94
C PRO A 262 -2.17 -10.29 16.40
N ASN A 263 -1.72 -10.29 15.14
CA ASN A 263 -1.32 -9.10 14.42
C ASN A 263 -2.04 -9.06 13.07
N ALA A 264 -2.93 -8.07 12.89
CA ALA A 264 -3.68 -7.93 11.65
C ALA A 264 -2.79 -7.50 10.48
N ASP A 265 -1.78 -6.66 10.75
CA ASP A 265 -0.84 -6.16 9.74
C ASP A 265 -0.03 -7.30 9.12
N GLU A 266 0.49 -8.20 9.95
CA GLU A 266 1.19 -9.42 9.52
C GLU A 266 0.31 -10.31 8.64
N GLY A 267 -0.98 -10.43 8.97
CA GLY A 267 -1.93 -11.17 8.16
C GLY A 267 -2.16 -10.54 6.79
N TRP A 268 -2.27 -9.22 6.72
CA TRP A 268 -2.38 -8.50 5.44
C TRP A 268 -1.08 -8.55 4.64
N LEU A 269 0.09 -8.48 5.28
CA LEU A 269 1.39 -8.64 4.63
C LEU A 269 1.45 -9.99 3.90
N ARG A 270 1.13 -11.08 4.60
CA ARG A 270 1.10 -12.42 3.99
C ARG A 270 0.11 -12.53 2.85
N MET A 271 -1.08 -11.95 2.99
CA MET A 271 -2.07 -11.91 1.91
C MET A 271 -1.53 -11.18 0.67
N VAL A 272 -0.81 -10.07 0.85
CA VAL A 272 -0.17 -9.34 -0.26
C VAL A 272 0.95 -10.16 -0.88
N LEU A 273 1.81 -10.80 -0.10
CA LEU A 273 2.86 -11.68 -0.63
C LEU A 273 2.26 -12.83 -1.44
N ASP A 274 1.23 -13.49 -0.92
CA ASP A 274 0.50 -14.58 -1.61
C ASP A 274 -0.14 -14.08 -2.92
N GLU A 275 -0.81 -12.92 -2.91
CA GLU A 275 -1.52 -12.36 -4.08
C GLU A 275 -0.58 -12.01 -5.25
N TYR A 276 0.66 -11.62 -4.92
CA TYR A 276 1.68 -11.20 -5.88
C TYR A 276 2.76 -12.27 -6.13
N GLY A 277 2.60 -13.48 -5.59
CA GLY A 277 3.45 -14.63 -5.91
C GLY A 277 4.83 -14.61 -5.24
N PHE A 278 4.95 -13.95 -4.09
CA PHE A 278 6.17 -14.03 -3.29
C PHE A 278 6.12 -15.25 -2.37
N ASP A 279 7.06 -16.16 -2.55
CA ASP A 279 7.26 -17.28 -1.63
C ASP A 279 7.92 -16.79 -0.33
N TYR A 280 7.38 -17.23 0.81
CA TYR A 280 7.97 -16.91 2.12
C TYR A 280 7.81 -18.05 3.13
N VAL A 281 8.70 -18.06 4.10
CA VAL A 281 8.59 -18.88 5.31
C VAL A 281 8.13 -18.03 6.50
N ASN A 282 7.35 -18.62 7.39
CA ASN A 282 7.00 -17.96 8.66
C ASN A 282 8.10 -18.24 9.67
N LEU A 283 8.68 -17.19 10.25
CA LEU A 283 9.68 -17.30 11.30
C LEU A 283 9.06 -16.89 12.64
N TYR A 284 8.83 -17.87 13.51
CA TYR A 284 8.37 -17.63 14.87
C TYR A 284 9.55 -17.27 15.79
N PRO A 285 9.28 -16.72 16.99
CA PRO A 285 10.33 -16.32 17.92
C PRO A 285 11.33 -17.44 18.25
N GLU A 286 10.87 -18.69 18.35
CA GLU A 286 11.72 -19.86 18.55
C GLU A 286 12.64 -20.18 17.37
N ASP A 287 12.18 -19.97 16.14
CA ASP A 287 12.96 -20.24 14.93
C ASP A 287 14.13 -19.23 14.86
N ILE A 288 13.85 -17.95 15.13
CA ILE A 288 14.88 -16.91 15.22
C ILE A 288 15.88 -17.21 16.35
N ARG A 289 15.40 -17.63 17.54
CA ARG A 289 16.29 -17.96 18.67
C ARG A 289 17.14 -19.21 18.44
N ALA A 290 16.63 -20.16 17.65
CA ALA A 290 17.36 -21.38 17.31
C ALA A 290 18.53 -21.10 16.36
N GLY A 291 18.46 -19.99 15.59
CA GLY A 291 19.40 -19.67 14.53
C GLY A 291 19.21 -20.57 13.30
N GLY A 292 20.08 -20.42 12.30
CA GLY A 292 20.09 -21.26 11.09
C GLY A 292 19.09 -20.87 9.99
N PHE A 293 18.15 -19.96 10.26
CA PHE A 293 17.26 -19.40 9.23
C PHE A 293 18.00 -18.66 8.10
N HIS A 294 19.27 -18.30 8.34
CA HIS A 294 20.17 -17.67 7.38
C HIS A 294 20.42 -18.53 6.14
N ASP A 295 20.30 -19.86 6.26
CA ASP A 295 20.46 -20.77 5.12
C ASP A 295 19.17 -20.83 4.25
N GLU A 296 18.05 -20.36 4.80
CA GLU A 296 16.72 -20.48 4.20
C GLU A 296 16.20 -19.17 3.61
N ILE A 297 16.69 -18.02 4.08
CA ILE A 297 16.21 -16.69 3.69
C ILE A 297 17.37 -15.73 3.45
N ASP A 298 17.15 -14.78 2.54
CA ASP A 298 18.06 -13.68 2.21
C ASP A 298 17.44 -12.33 2.67
N VAL A 299 16.11 -12.29 2.85
CA VAL A 299 15.37 -11.11 3.32
C VAL A 299 14.47 -11.45 4.52
N LEU A 300 14.63 -10.73 5.63
CA LEU A 300 13.74 -10.81 6.80
C LEU A 300 12.80 -9.60 6.84
N ILE A 301 11.49 -9.84 6.80
CA ILE A 301 10.47 -8.80 6.94
C ILE A 301 9.90 -8.83 8.36
N VAL A 302 10.03 -7.71 9.07
CA VAL A 302 9.40 -7.49 10.37
C VAL A 302 8.16 -6.60 10.17
N PRO A 303 6.94 -7.16 10.32
CA PRO A 303 5.69 -6.43 10.08
C PRO A 303 5.46 -5.35 11.14
N ASP A 304 4.39 -4.56 11.01
CA ASP A 304 4.06 -3.51 11.98
C ASP A 304 3.87 -4.09 13.39
N LEU A 305 4.88 -3.90 14.23
CA LEU A 305 4.98 -4.50 15.56
C LEU A 305 5.82 -3.63 16.48
N ASN A 306 5.39 -3.48 17.73
CA ASN A 306 6.15 -2.73 18.74
C ASN A 306 7.43 -3.49 19.12
N ARG A 307 8.52 -2.76 19.38
CA ARG A 307 9.81 -3.29 19.84
C ARG A 307 9.69 -4.24 21.04
N ASP A 308 8.92 -3.86 22.05
CA ASP A 308 8.76 -4.68 23.27
C ASP A 308 8.05 -6.02 22.97
N ILE A 309 7.15 -6.05 21.99
CA ILE A 309 6.51 -7.30 21.57
C ILE A 309 7.52 -8.18 20.82
N MET A 310 8.33 -7.59 19.93
CA MET A 310 9.40 -8.31 19.22
C MET A 310 10.35 -8.98 20.22
N MET A 311 10.84 -8.21 21.20
CA MET A 311 11.86 -8.67 22.15
C MET A 311 11.30 -9.55 23.26
N ASP A 312 10.22 -9.12 23.91
CA ASP A 312 9.71 -9.75 25.15
C ASP A 312 8.46 -10.60 24.93
N GLY A 313 7.90 -10.62 23.72
CA GLY A 313 6.71 -11.36 23.36
C GLY A 313 5.47 -10.81 24.06
N MET A 314 4.66 -11.71 24.63
CA MET A 314 3.40 -11.36 25.29
C MET A 314 3.60 -10.43 26.50
N LYS A 315 4.78 -10.43 27.11
CA LYS A 315 5.10 -9.49 28.21
C LYS A 315 5.20 -8.04 27.75
N GLY A 316 5.57 -7.82 26.49
CA GLY A 316 5.54 -6.49 25.87
C GLY A 316 4.12 -5.98 25.61
N GLN A 317 3.10 -6.83 25.77
CA GLN A 317 1.69 -6.45 25.61
C GLN A 317 1.01 -6.26 26.97
N GLY A 318 1.04 -5.04 27.50
CA GLY A 318 0.70 -4.75 28.90
C GLY A 318 -0.72 -5.11 29.38
N TRP A 319 -1.68 -5.35 28.48
CA TRP A 319 -3.05 -5.77 28.83
C TRP A 319 -3.25 -7.30 28.85
N MET A 320 -2.25 -8.08 28.42
CA MET A 320 -2.28 -9.54 28.45
C MET A 320 -1.53 -10.10 29.63
N ASP A 321 -2.08 -11.15 30.25
CA ASP A 321 -1.41 -11.90 31.31
C ASP A 321 -0.78 -13.17 30.73
N ALA A 322 0.53 -13.10 30.46
CA ALA A 322 1.30 -14.20 29.90
C ALA A 322 1.23 -15.49 30.74
N THR A 323 0.98 -15.41 32.05
CA THR A 323 0.91 -16.60 32.92
C THR A 323 -0.29 -17.51 32.63
N LYS A 324 -1.27 -17.01 31.87
CA LYS A 324 -2.46 -17.76 31.45
C LYS A 324 -2.25 -18.62 30.20
N TYR A 325 -1.10 -18.50 29.55
CA TYR A 325 -0.79 -19.15 28.27
C TYR A 325 0.41 -20.08 28.39
N GLU A 326 0.57 -21.00 27.44
CA GLU A 326 1.69 -21.92 27.44
C GLU A 326 3.01 -21.18 27.16
N PRO A 327 4.09 -21.38 27.94
CA PRO A 327 5.27 -20.52 27.89
C PRO A 327 5.91 -20.33 26.52
N LYS A 328 5.87 -21.35 25.65
CA LYS A 328 6.40 -21.25 24.28
C LYS A 328 5.71 -20.16 23.45
N TYR A 329 4.41 -19.96 23.62
CA TYR A 329 3.61 -18.96 22.89
C TYR A 329 3.62 -17.57 23.53
N THR A 330 4.45 -17.35 24.54
CA THR A 330 4.52 -16.07 25.26
C THR A 330 5.81 -15.31 25.03
N GLN A 331 6.79 -15.95 24.40
CA GLN A 331 8.17 -15.45 24.30
C GLN A 331 8.38 -14.68 23.00
N GLY A 332 9.11 -13.57 23.10
CA GLY A 332 9.70 -12.87 21.95
C GLY A 332 11.07 -13.43 21.61
N ILE A 333 11.82 -12.76 20.73
CA ILE A 333 13.13 -13.24 20.28
C ILE A 333 14.21 -13.12 21.38
N GLY A 334 14.06 -12.17 22.30
CA GLY A 334 15.06 -11.85 23.32
C GLY A 334 16.46 -11.54 22.76
N GLU A 335 17.44 -11.38 23.65
CA GLU A 335 18.82 -11.07 23.26
C GLU A 335 19.50 -12.17 22.44
N THR A 336 19.08 -13.42 22.58
CA THR A 336 19.60 -14.52 21.77
C THR A 336 19.14 -14.38 20.33
N GLY A 337 17.83 -14.26 20.08
CA GLY A 337 17.35 -14.09 18.71
C GLY A 337 17.79 -12.77 18.09
N ASN A 338 17.94 -11.70 18.88
CA ASN A 338 18.46 -10.44 18.34
C ASN A 338 19.90 -10.56 17.84
N ARG A 339 20.74 -11.38 18.50
CA ARG A 339 22.10 -11.66 18.04
C ARG A 339 22.13 -12.45 16.73
N GLU A 340 21.18 -13.36 16.52
CA GLU A 340 21.06 -14.06 15.24
C GLU A 340 20.68 -13.07 14.12
N ILE A 341 19.74 -12.16 14.35
CA ILE A 341 19.39 -11.11 13.36
C ILE A 341 20.57 -10.16 13.09
N LEU A 342 21.33 -9.77 14.11
CA LEU A 342 22.57 -8.99 13.90
C LEU A 342 23.60 -9.78 13.08
N SER A 343 23.76 -11.08 13.33
CA SER A 343 24.62 -11.94 12.53
C SER A 343 24.12 -12.10 11.08
N PHE A 344 22.81 -11.95 10.85
CA PHE A 344 22.19 -12.03 9.53
C PHE A 344 22.57 -10.79 8.71
N LEU A 345 22.46 -9.61 9.31
CA LEU A 345 22.97 -8.36 8.74
C LEU A 345 24.49 -8.38 8.53
N ASP A 346 25.27 -8.93 9.46
CA ASP A 346 26.72 -9.09 9.30
C ASP A 346 27.10 -10.04 8.15
N ALA A 347 26.21 -10.95 7.76
CA ALA A 347 26.44 -11.86 6.63
C ALA A 347 26.19 -11.20 5.27
N GLY A 348 25.60 -10.00 5.23
CA GLY A 348 25.27 -9.30 3.98
C GLY A 348 23.77 -9.24 3.68
N GLU A 349 22.94 -9.85 4.52
CA GLU A 349 21.51 -10.02 4.25
C GLU A 349 20.68 -8.79 4.64
N THR A 350 19.41 -8.78 4.23
CA THR A 350 18.53 -7.60 4.37
C THR A 350 17.45 -7.76 5.42
N VAL A 351 17.25 -6.75 6.27
CA VAL A 351 16.08 -6.66 7.18
C VAL A 351 15.17 -5.51 6.75
N ILE A 352 13.90 -5.80 6.48
CA ILE A 352 12.87 -4.80 6.17
C ILE A 352 11.98 -4.60 7.40
N THR A 353 11.90 -3.38 7.94
CA THR A 353 11.04 -3.07 9.09
C THR A 353 9.89 -2.15 8.72
N LEU A 354 8.67 -2.55 9.08
CA LEU A 354 7.43 -1.84 8.69
C LEU A 354 6.84 -1.05 9.86
N ASN A 355 6.46 0.20 9.59
CA ASN A 355 5.78 1.10 10.50
C ASN A 355 6.40 1.15 11.91
N ARG A 356 5.76 0.61 12.96
CA ARG A 356 6.29 0.69 14.34
C ARG A 356 7.48 -0.23 14.59
N ALA A 357 7.73 -1.24 13.73
CA ALA A 357 8.92 -2.09 13.85
C ALA A 357 10.23 -1.31 13.59
N ASN A 358 10.16 -0.10 13.03
CA ASN A 358 11.33 0.76 12.90
C ASN A 358 11.92 1.20 14.26
N GLU A 359 11.14 1.17 15.35
CA GLU A 359 11.69 1.35 16.70
C GLU A 359 12.65 0.20 17.07
N TYR A 360 12.32 -1.03 16.68
CA TYR A 360 13.20 -2.19 16.85
C TYR A 360 14.48 -2.04 16.02
N ALA A 361 14.38 -1.61 14.77
CA ALA A 361 15.54 -1.34 13.93
C ALA A 361 16.52 -0.34 14.57
N VAL A 362 16.02 0.81 15.03
CA VAL A 362 16.86 1.85 15.64
C VAL A 362 17.46 1.40 16.97
N LYS A 363 16.66 0.79 17.86
CA LYS A 363 17.07 0.53 19.25
C LYS A 363 17.83 -0.78 19.43
N GLU A 364 17.48 -1.83 18.68
CA GLU A 364 18.02 -3.19 18.88
C GLU A 364 18.96 -3.65 17.76
N LEU A 365 18.75 -3.15 16.53
CA LEU A 365 19.63 -3.41 15.39
C LEU A 365 20.62 -2.27 15.13
N TRP A 366 20.54 -1.20 15.91
CA TRP A 366 21.42 -0.04 15.85
C TRP A 366 21.45 0.65 14.47
N ALA A 367 20.31 0.64 13.76
CA ALA A 367 20.15 1.46 12.57
C ALA A 367 20.48 2.93 12.91
N GLU A 368 21.43 3.53 12.19
CA GLU A 368 21.94 4.88 12.43
C GLU A 368 20.93 5.97 12.00
N ALA A 369 19.80 6.01 12.70
CA ALA A 369 18.74 6.99 12.54
C ALA A 369 18.16 7.40 13.91
N GLU A 370 17.59 8.60 14.00
CA GLU A 370 16.82 9.02 15.18
C GLU A 370 15.31 9.05 14.87
N LEU A 371 14.49 8.86 15.90
CA LEU A 371 13.04 8.93 15.86
C LEU A 371 12.56 10.29 16.42
N PRO A 372 12.50 11.38 15.63
CA PRO A 372 12.19 12.73 16.12
C PRO A 372 10.78 12.91 16.70
N LEU A 373 9.86 11.97 16.47
CA LEU A 373 8.54 11.98 17.10
C LEU A 373 8.53 11.34 18.50
N GLU A 374 9.60 10.63 18.87
CA GLU A 374 9.68 9.97 20.17
C GLU A 374 9.66 11.00 21.31
N GLY A 375 8.79 10.76 22.30
CA GLY A 375 8.63 11.62 23.46
C GLY A 375 7.71 12.82 23.27
N LEU A 376 7.24 13.10 22.04
CA LEU A 376 6.20 14.09 21.81
C LEU A 376 4.87 13.57 22.40
N GLY A 377 4.16 14.41 23.14
CA GLY A 377 2.83 14.06 23.64
C GLY A 377 1.74 14.31 22.60
N ASP A 378 0.58 13.67 22.75
CA ASP A 378 -0.59 13.80 21.87
C ASP A 378 -1.13 15.25 21.70
N LYS A 379 -0.66 16.19 22.53
CA LYS A 379 -0.99 17.62 22.42
C LYS A 379 -0.06 18.40 21.49
N GLU A 380 1.09 17.82 21.18
CA GLU A 380 2.13 18.41 20.32
C GLU A 380 2.10 17.79 18.93
N PHE A 381 2.03 16.47 18.86
CA PHE A 381 1.87 15.72 17.62
C PHE A 381 0.83 14.63 17.78
N TYR A 382 -0.14 14.56 16.86
CA TYR A 382 -1.12 13.48 16.83
C TYR A 382 -1.65 13.26 15.41
N CYS A 383 -1.46 12.05 14.90
CA CYS A 383 -1.92 11.63 13.57
C CYS A 383 -2.40 10.16 13.63
N PRO A 384 -3.69 9.93 13.87
CA PRO A 384 -4.25 8.60 14.16
C PRO A 384 -4.56 7.79 12.90
N GLY A 385 -4.24 8.31 11.71
CA GLY A 385 -4.68 7.74 10.42
C GLY A 385 -5.06 8.84 9.44
N SER A 386 -4.15 9.21 8.56
CA SER A 386 -4.35 10.21 7.52
C SER A 386 -3.54 9.88 6.27
N LEU A 387 -4.00 10.36 5.12
CA LEU A 387 -3.28 10.24 3.87
C LEU A 387 -2.40 11.48 3.70
N LEU A 388 -1.08 11.26 3.65
CA LEU A 388 -0.06 12.30 3.62
C LEU A 388 0.76 12.19 2.32
N ARG A 389 1.23 13.34 1.83
CA ARG A 389 2.17 13.45 0.72
C ARG A 389 3.58 13.11 1.21
N VAL A 390 4.29 12.32 0.41
CA VAL A 390 5.76 12.17 0.47
C VAL A 390 6.37 12.52 -0.88
N LEU A 391 7.65 12.92 -0.85
CA LEU A 391 8.51 13.03 -2.02
C LEU A 391 9.35 11.77 -2.11
N VAL A 392 9.48 11.20 -3.31
CA VAL A 392 10.20 9.94 -3.55
C VAL A 392 11.42 10.20 -4.42
N ASP A 393 12.57 9.66 -4.02
CA ASP A 393 13.69 9.45 -4.92
C ASP A 393 13.44 8.22 -5.79
N ASN A 394 12.96 8.47 -7.00
CA ASN A 394 12.63 7.42 -7.97
C ASN A 394 13.84 6.92 -8.78
N THR A 395 15.05 7.37 -8.43
CA THR A 395 16.31 6.84 -8.96
C THR A 395 16.93 5.79 -8.04
N HIS A 396 16.49 5.75 -6.80
CA HIS A 396 16.88 4.74 -5.83
C HIS A 396 16.09 3.43 -6.05
N PRO A 397 16.69 2.24 -5.93
CA PRO A 397 16.01 0.97 -6.22
C PRO A 397 14.69 0.74 -5.48
N VAL A 398 14.64 1.08 -4.19
CA VAL A 398 13.42 1.05 -3.36
C VAL A 398 12.32 2.00 -3.88
N GLY A 399 12.68 3.08 -4.57
CA GLY A 399 11.78 4.09 -5.14
C GLY A 399 11.42 3.89 -6.62
N TYR A 400 11.88 2.82 -7.27
CA TYR A 400 11.58 2.56 -8.68
C TYR A 400 10.07 2.43 -8.97
N GLY A 401 9.64 2.94 -10.13
CA GLY A 401 8.24 2.94 -10.56
C GLY A 401 7.34 3.91 -9.81
N PHE A 402 7.89 4.81 -8.99
CA PHE A 402 7.16 5.94 -8.39
C PHE A 402 7.36 7.23 -9.18
N ASP A 403 6.34 8.08 -9.13
CA ASP A 403 6.49 9.50 -9.45
C ASP A 403 7.23 10.22 -8.33
N ARG A 404 7.58 11.49 -8.55
CA ARG A 404 8.24 12.32 -7.54
C ARG A 404 7.39 12.53 -6.28
N GLU A 405 6.06 12.50 -6.39
CA GLU A 405 5.15 12.63 -5.26
C GLU A 405 4.28 11.37 -5.13
N GLU A 406 4.06 10.93 -3.89
CA GLU A 406 3.16 9.82 -3.60
C GLU A 406 2.31 10.10 -2.36
N THR A 407 1.18 9.40 -2.25
CA THR A 407 0.31 9.40 -1.07
C THR A 407 0.55 8.17 -0.22
N VAL A 408 0.87 8.36 1.06
CA VAL A 408 1.07 7.30 2.05
C VAL A 408 0.01 7.37 3.15
N MET A 409 -0.36 6.23 3.72
CA MET A 409 -1.14 6.20 4.96
C MET A 409 -0.20 6.39 6.15
N PHE A 410 -0.33 7.51 6.86
CA PHE A 410 0.29 7.67 8.17
C PHE A 410 -0.65 7.13 9.24
N LEU A 411 -0.22 6.12 10.00
CA LEU A 411 -1.00 5.49 11.05
C LEU A 411 -0.11 5.22 12.28
N ASN A 412 -0.09 6.18 13.21
CA ASN A 412 0.80 6.14 14.38
C ASN A 412 2.25 5.80 13.99
N SER A 413 2.68 6.38 12.88
CA SER A 413 3.90 6.00 12.19
C SER A 413 5.11 6.79 12.70
N PRO A 414 6.33 6.21 12.68
CA PRO A 414 7.54 6.97 12.93
C PRO A 414 7.93 7.78 11.69
N VAL A 415 8.85 8.73 11.89
CA VAL A 415 9.65 9.33 10.81
C VAL A 415 11.11 9.29 11.25
N PHE A 416 12.05 9.56 10.34
CA PHE A 416 13.47 9.35 10.61
C PHE A 416 14.32 10.58 10.35
N ASN A 417 15.28 10.82 11.24
CA ASN A 417 16.49 11.58 10.95
C ASN A 417 17.62 10.61 10.65
N VAL A 418 17.85 10.33 9.38
CA VAL A 418 18.92 9.43 8.91
C VAL A 418 20.29 10.07 9.22
N LYS A 419 21.20 9.33 9.87
CA LYS A 419 22.57 9.78 10.15
C LYS A 419 23.58 9.15 9.20
N ASN A 420 23.36 7.90 8.82
CA ASN A 420 24.14 7.17 7.83
C ASN A 420 23.19 6.32 6.98
N GLY A 421 23.35 6.37 5.66
CA GLY A 421 22.42 5.79 4.69
C GLY A 421 21.62 6.83 3.90
N ASP A 422 20.64 6.35 3.14
CA ASP A 422 19.89 7.12 2.16
C ASP A 422 18.42 7.30 2.55
N SER A 423 17.89 8.50 2.34
CA SER A 423 16.46 8.78 2.49
C SER A 423 15.75 8.61 1.14
N VAL A 424 15.10 7.47 0.94
CA VAL A 424 14.39 7.11 -0.30
C VAL A 424 13.10 7.91 -0.46
N ALA A 425 12.39 8.16 0.63
CA ALA A 425 11.20 9.01 0.61
C ALA A 425 11.15 9.89 1.86
N TRP A 426 10.61 11.10 1.74
CA TRP A 426 10.54 12.06 2.86
C TRP A 426 9.30 12.96 2.75
N TYR A 427 8.85 13.49 3.88
CA TYR A 427 7.76 14.45 3.89
C TYR A 427 8.24 15.81 3.36
N PRO A 428 7.45 16.51 2.53
CA PRO A 428 7.83 17.83 2.01
C PRO A 428 7.98 18.86 3.13
N GLU A 429 8.67 19.96 2.83
CA GLU A 429 8.75 21.14 3.73
C GLU A 429 7.41 21.88 3.90
N ALA A 430 6.44 21.60 3.03
CA ALA A 430 5.08 22.11 3.11
C ALA A 430 4.19 21.23 4.03
N ASP A 431 2.92 21.61 4.19
CA ASP A 431 1.94 20.73 4.85
C ASP A 431 1.76 19.44 4.01
N PRO A 432 2.06 18.25 4.58
CA PRO A 432 1.91 17.00 3.87
C PRO A 432 0.46 16.49 3.84
N LEU A 433 -0.50 17.08 4.58
CA LEU A 433 -1.86 16.54 4.65
C LEU A 433 -2.59 16.60 3.30
N ILE A 434 -3.04 15.44 2.80
CA ILE A 434 -3.90 15.34 1.60
C ILE A 434 -5.34 15.07 1.99
N SER A 435 -5.57 14.13 2.91
CA SER A 435 -6.91 13.71 3.33
C SER A 435 -6.89 13.16 4.76
N GLY A 436 -7.72 13.74 5.63
CA GLY A 436 -7.85 13.37 7.05
C GLY A 436 -7.58 14.56 7.95
N TRP A 437 -6.78 14.34 8.99
CA TRP A 437 -6.35 15.36 9.93
C TRP A 437 -5.03 15.00 10.63
N VAL A 438 -4.25 16.01 10.93
CA VAL A 438 -2.99 15.90 11.68
C VAL A 438 -2.87 17.11 12.59
N LEU A 439 -2.47 16.87 13.84
CA LEU A 439 -2.00 17.88 14.76
C LEU A 439 -0.47 17.89 14.73
N GLY A 440 0.13 19.07 14.53
CA GLY A 440 1.58 19.22 14.60
C GLY A 440 2.30 18.72 13.35
N GLU A 441 1.72 18.90 12.16
CA GLU A 441 2.27 18.47 10.87
C GLU A 441 3.69 18.96 10.61
N LYS A 442 4.09 20.07 11.23
CA LYS A 442 5.46 20.60 11.21
C LYS A 442 6.52 19.61 11.72
N HIS A 443 6.15 18.66 12.57
CA HIS A 443 7.06 17.64 13.11
C HIS A 443 7.34 16.51 12.10
N LEU A 444 6.70 16.53 10.93
CA LEU A 444 6.97 15.58 9.84
C LEU A 444 7.89 16.17 8.77
N ARG A 445 7.85 17.49 8.58
CA ARG A 445 8.49 18.20 7.46
C ARG A 445 9.98 17.92 7.36
N GLY A 446 10.43 17.53 6.16
CA GLY A 446 11.83 17.24 5.87
C GLY A 446 12.35 15.93 6.44
N HIS A 447 11.59 15.26 7.31
CA HIS A 447 11.99 13.95 7.85
C HIS A 447 11.71 12.83 6.86
N SER A 448 12.57 11.81 6.92
CA SER A 448 12.47 10.63 6.07
C SER A 448 11.28 9.77 6.49
N ALA A 449 10.56 9.27 5.48
CA ALA A 449 9.46 8.31 5.60
C ALA A 449 9.90 6.89 5.18
N VAL A 450 10.88 6.79 4.27
CA VAL A 450 11.52 5.53 3.88
C VAL A 450 13.02 5.76 3.83
N ALA A 451 13.80 4.90 4.48
CA ALA A 451 15.25 4.99 4.54
C ALA A 451 15.91 3.64 4.31
N GLU A 452 17.08 3.67 3.68
CA GLU A 452 18.03 2.57 3.60
C GLU A 452 19.19 2.86 4.54
N ILE A 453 19.48 1.96 5.47
CA ILE A 453 20.52 2.13 6.48
C ILE A 453 21.51 0.96 6.40
N PRO A 454 22.79 1.21 6.10
CA PRO A 454 23.82 0.17 6.15
C PRO A 454 23.93 -0.42 7.56
N ALA A 455 24.01 -1.75 7.68
CA ALA A 455 24.18 -2.43 8.95
C ALA A 455 24.99 -3.72 8.78
N GLY A 456 26.15 -3.81 9.45
CA GLY A 456 27.09 -4.90 9.22
C GLY A 456 27.63 -4.87 7.79
N ASN A 457 27.46 -5.97 7.05
CA ASN A 457 27.72 -6.02 5.60
C ASN A 457 26.44 -5.94 4.76
N GLY A 458 25.27 -5.96 5.42
CA GLY A 458 23.96 -5.90 4.79
C GLY A 458 23.28 -4.57 5.04
N VAL A 459 21.95 -4.59 5.02
CA VAL A 459 21.16 -3.36 5.01
C VAL A 459 19.84 -3.52 5.77
N ILE A 460 19.43 -2.43 6.42
CA ILE A 460 18.10 -2.30 7.02
C ILE A 460 17.30 -1.31 6.18
N ILE A 461 16.20 -1.79 5.59
CA ILE A 461 15.25 -0.94 4.87
C ILE A 461 14.08 -0.61 5.80
N MET A 462 13.98 0.66 6.15
CA MET A 462 13.02 1.20 7.12
C MET A 462 11.85 1.86 6.40
N ILE A 463 10.64 1.29 6.45
CA ILE A 463 9.42 1.87 5.88
C ILE A 463 8.57 2.42 7.02
N GLY A 464 8.56 3.74 7.19
CA GLY A 464 7.91 4.48 8.28
C GLY A 464 6.41 4.71 8.09
N PHE A 465 5.70 3.76 7.50
CA PHE A 465 4.24 3.72 7.38
C PHE A 465 3.82 2.29 7.06
N PRO A 466 2.53 1.90 7.16
CA PRO A 466 2.04 0.59 6.69
C PRO A 466 1.88 0.58 5.16
N PRO A 467 2.84 0.07 4.37
CA PRO A 467 2.76 0.13 2.90
C PRO A 467 1.60 -0.70 2.35
N HIS A 468 1.15 -1.70 3.11
CA HIS A 468 0.09 -2.64 2.75
C HIS A 468 -1.17 -2.51 3.61
N PHE A 469 -1.40 -1.34 4.22
CA PHE A 469 -2.52 -1.12 5.16
C PHE A 469 -3.84 -1.74 4.66
N ARG A 470 -4.35 -2.72 5.42
CA ARG A 470 -5.61 -3.46 5.15
C ARG A 470 -5.69 -4.17 3.80
N ASN A 471 -4.56 -4.40 3.13
CA ASN A 471 -4.54 -4.80 1.72
C ASN A 471 -5.34 -3.83 0.81
N GLN A 472 -5.35 -2.53 1.15
CA GLN A 472 -6.06 -1.48 0.41
C GLN A 472 -5.11 -0.47 -0.26
N ASN A 473 -3.94 -0.22 0.32
CA ASN A 473 -3.01 0.81 -0.14
C ASN A 473 -2.14 0.36 -1.32
N ARG A 474 -2.72 0.06 -2.49
CA ARG A 474 -1.96 -0.33 -3.70
C ARG A 474 -0.91 0.71 -4.08
N ALA A 475 -1.17 2.00 -3.84
CA ALA A 475 -0.25 3.08 -4.15
C ALA A 475 1.16 2.84 -3.58
N THR A 476 1.27 2.19 -2.43
CA THR A 476 2.53 2.06 -1.69
C THR A 476 3.12 0.65 -1.68
N PHE A 477 2.51 -0.32 -2.37
CA PHE A 477 2.99 -1.71 -2.41
C PHE A 477 4.41 -1.82 -2.98
N LYS A 478 4.73 -1.00 -3.99
CA LYS A 478 6.05 -0.96 -4.61
C LYS A 478 7.19 -0.68 -3.64
N PHE A 479 6.99 0.11 -2.57
CA PHE A 479 8.04 0.27 -1.55
C PHE A 479 8.41 -1.08 -0.93
N LEU A 480 7.42 -1.94 -0.65
CA LEU A 480 7.68 -3.29 -0.13
C LEU A 480 8.31 -4.18 -1.20
N PHE A 481 7.74 -4.24 -2.41
CA PHE A 481 8.23 -5.13 -3.48
C PHE A 481 9.63 -4.78 -3.94
N ASN A 482 9.91 -3.50 -4.16
CA ASN A 482 11.25 -3.04 -4.52
C ASN A 482 12.26 -3.34 -3.42
N SER A 483 11.89 -3.18 -2.14
CA SER A 483 12.76 -3.52 -1.01
C SER A 483 13.09 -5.02 -0.98
N ILE A 484 12.13 -5.88 -1.33
CA ILE A 484 12.34 -7.33 -1.41
C ILE A 484 13.30 -7.68 -2.56
N TYR A 485 13.06 -7.16 -3.76
CA TYR A 485 13.92 -7.46 -4.91
C TYR A 485 15.33 -6.90 -4.74
N TYR A 486 15.44 -5.64 -4.31
CA TYR A 486 16.74 -4.99 -4.09
C TYR A 486 17.50 -5.62 -2.92
N GLY A 487 16.80 -5.98 -1.84
CA GLY A 487 17.41 -6.59 -0.66
C GLY A 487 17.94 -8.01 -0.88
N ALA A 488 17.56 -8.68 -1.96
CA ALA A 488 18.04 -10.01 -2.34
C ALA A 488 19.05 -9.99 -3.51
N ALA A 489 19.34 -8.81 -4.07
CA ALA A 489 20.14 -8.64 -5.29
C ALA A 489 21.65 -8.49 -5.05
#